data_AF-A0A2W2AWN8-F1
#
_entry.id   AF-A0A2W2AWN8-F1
#
_cell.length_a   1.000
_cell.length_b   1.000
_cell.length_c   1.000
_cell.angle_alpha   90.00
_cell.angle_beta   90.00
_cell.angle_gamma   90.00
#
_symmetry.space_group_name_H-M   'P 1'
#
loop_
_entity.id
_entity.type
_entity.pdbx_description
1 polymer ?
#
loop_
_entity_poly.entity_id
_entity_poly.type
_entity_poly.pdbx_seq_one_letter_code
_entity_poly.pdbx_strand_id
1 'polypeptide(L)'
;MLENPQIQTSPSTFKNRLQQIDWVLLLFLLILSQDGLIPKIAAVAFLYIFRFDLKFGLKNGRLPLFYLLLPAIEILKYFLLGKSYLGNWSTLFASSMYWILSFLVIHQMRLSVEKKGVEKVQNALGIFTIVNFLVCVVQFILVMKATHAFNPYKANVVAPDIKFPNIMHPYGQSSGDLIRGLFSDNHYNAIIAQFLFLFLLFRRKYLLSFLNLLVICAVCYNLVTLLLFMILGLSIFLLKGRKVKFVICAFIVYIISFYAFVTPENIEYLNQRISKSIYSLKENGAEIHVDKTIETEKAPVVQNDSVANPAPKLDALTVGAEKSIYTFDKVSGKKISYEQTRNFLKNNHLYTLAGSGAGTFSSKLAANLSGIYGPTILNKKLPKPDYDVYYKNHGAIITSLESLPIGYHSVNNFPNSVYNQLLSEYGLVGLVVFLVFYLWFFIRKYKKLSFSLFLLPLLLIYFNYAYLFETLDVVVFFELLFFCDLYKEKLEVE
;
A
#
# COMPACT_ATOMS: atom_id res chain seq x y z
N MET A 1 -27.16 49.78 -12.53
CA MET A 1 -27.60 48.78 -11.54
C MET A 1 -28.19 47.62 -12.33
N LEU A 2 -27.44 46.52 -12.47
CA LEU A 2 -27.93 45.29 -13.10
C LEU A 2 -28.37 44.37 -11.96
N GLU A 3 -29.68 44.11 -11.87
CA GLU A 3 -30.25 43.19 -10.91
C GLU A 3 -29.64 41.80 -11.12
N ASN A 4 -28.99 41.28 -10.07
CA ASN A 4 -28.46 39.93 -10.05
C ASN A 4 -29.67 38.98 -10.11
N PRO A 5 -29.85 38.18 -11.18
CA PRO A 5 -31.00 37.29 -11.27
C PRO A 5 -30.94 36.32 -10.10
N GLN A 6 -31.95 36.35 -9.24
CA GLN A 6 -32.09 35.39 -8.16
C GLN A 6 -32.26 34.00 -8.78
N ILE A 7 -31.17 33.22 -8.77
CA ILE A 7 -31.21 31.81 -9.16
C ILE A 7 -32.06 31.10 -8.12
N GLN A 8 -33.34 30.89 -8.42
CA GLN A 8 -34.21 30.02 -7.65
C GLN A 8 -33.66 28.59 -7.73
N THR A 9 -32.91 28.18 -6.71
CA THR A 9 -32.48 26.79 -6.55
C THR A 9 -33.69 25.97 -6.14
N SER A 10 -34.39 25.37 -7.11
CA SER A 10 -35.40 24.36 -6.77
C SER A 10 -34.74 23.26 -5.93
N PRO A 11 -35.39 22.76 -4.87
CA PRO A 11 -34.83 21.70 -4.04
C PRO A 11 -34.55 20.49 -4.93
N SER A 12 -33.25 20.20 -5.14
CA SER A 12 -32.81 19.06 -5.93
C SER A 12 -33.46 17.81 -5.36
N THR A 13 -34.31 17.13 -6.14
CA THR A 13 -34.93 15.89 -5.69
C THR A 13 -33.85 14.86 -5.37
N PHE A 14 -34.10 13.96 -4.42
CA PHE A 14 -33.16 12.89 -4.03
C PHE A 14 -32.68 12.08 -5.24
N LYS A 15 -33.57 11.82 -6.20
CA LYS A 15 -33.28 11.16 -7.49
C LYS A 15 -32.18 11.89 -8.29
N ASN A 16 -32.23 13.22 -8.35
CA ASN A 16 -31.23 14.01 -9.05
C ASN A 16 -29.85 13.87 -8.38
N ARG A 17 -29.79 13.81 -7.05
CA ARG A 17 -28.51 13.58 -6.34
C ARG A 17 -27.92 12.21 -6.63
N LEU A 18 -28.74 11.17 -6.73
CA LEU A 18 -28.27 9.82 -7.05
C LEU A 18 -27.69 9.71 -8.46
N GLN A 19 -28.20 10.47 -9.43
CA GLN A 19 -27.69 10.51 -10.80
C GLN A 19 -26.34 11.25 -10.93
N GLN A 20 -25.93 11.98 -9.89
CA GLN A 20 -24.64 12.66 -9.81
C GLN A 20 -23.53 11.79 -9.22
N ILE A 21 -23.75 10.47 -9.11
CA ILE A 21 -22.75 9.53 -8.62
C ILE A 21 -22.30 8.63 -9.76
N ASP A 22 -20.99 8.42 -9.88
CA ASP A 22 -20.46 7.35 -10.72
C ASP A 22 -20.56 5.99 -10.01
N TRP A 23 -21.73 5.36 -10.11
CA TRP A 23 -22.03 4.08 -9.45
C TRP A 23 -21.12 2.93 -9.90
N VAL A 24 -20.72 2.92 -11.17
CA VAL A 24 -19.83 1.88 -11.70
C VAL A 24 -18.46 2.00 -11.04
N LEU A 25 -17.94 3.23 -10.90
CA LEU A 25 -16.69 3.46 -10.19
C LEU A 25 -16.79 3.10 -8.70
N LEU A 26 -17.87 3.50 -8.03
CA LEU A 26 -18.08 3.18 -6.61
C LEU A 26 -18.06 1.67 -6.36
N LEU A 27 -18.86 0.90 -7.11
CA LEU A 27 -18.93 -0.55 -6.97
C LEU A 27 -17.58 -1.20 -7.30
N PHE A 28 -16.88 -0.73 -8.34
CA PHE A 28 -15.53 -1.18 -8.65
C PHE A 28 -14.58 -0.99 -7.46
N LEU A 29 -14.54 0.20 -6.85
CA LEU A 29 -13.66 0.47 -5.70
C LEU A 29 -14.00 -0.40 -4.49
N LEU A 30 -15.29 -0.66 -4.22
CA LEU A 30 -15.72 -1.52 -3.11
C LEU A 30 -15.26 -2.98 -3.29
N ILE A 31 -15.35 -3.51 -4.51
CA ILE A 31 -14.88 -4.88 -4.82
C ILE A 31 -13.35 -4.93 -4.80
N LEU A 32 -12.69 -3.92 -5.39
CA LEU A 32 -11.23 -3.84 -5.48
C LEU A 32 -10.57 -3.80 -4.10
N SER A 33 -11.16 -3.07 -3.15
CA SER A 33 -10.68 -2.97 -1.77
C SER A 33 -10.60 -4.31 -1.03
N GLN A 34 -11.27 -5.35 -1.52
CA GLN A 34 -11.16 -6.69 -0.94
C GLN A 34 -9.80 -7.30 -1.26
N ASP A 35 -9.18 -7.92 -0.27
CA ASP A 35 -7.89 -8.56 -0.46
C ASP A 35 -8.04 -9.94 -1.08
N GLY A 36 -7.05 -10.27 -1.90
CA GLY A 36 -7.06 -11.45 -2.73
C GLY A 36 -7.07 -11.11 -4.21
N LEU A 37 -6.48 -12.01 -4.98
CA LEU A 37 -6.35 -11.87 -6.42
C LEU A 37 -7.70 -12.00 -7.14
N ILE A 38 -8.57 -12.90 -6.67
CA ILE A 38 -9.87 -13.16 -7.30
C ILE A 38 -10.77 -11.92 -7.26
N PRO A 39 -11.02 -11.27 -6.10
CA PRO A 39 -11.80 -10.03 -6.07
C PRO A 39 -11.25 -8.95 -6.99
N LYS A 40 -9.92 -8.84 -7.11
CA LYS A 40 -9.26 -7.84 -7.97
C LYS A 40 -9.51 -8.12 -9.45
N ILE A 41 -9.37 -9.37 -9.88
CA ILE A 41 -9.72 -9.78 -11.25
C ILE A 41 -11.22 -9.54 -11.51
N ALA A 42 -12.09 -9.90 -10.56
CA ALA A 42 -13.52 -9.68 -10.67
C ALA A 42 -13.89 -8.19 -10.75
N ALA A 43 -13.21 -7.32 -9.99
CA ALA A 43 -13.39 -5.87 -10.05
C ALA A 43 -13.02 -5.33 -11.44
N VAL A 44 -11.87 -5.73 -11.99
CA VAL A 44 -11.44 -5.32 -13.33
C VAL A 44 -12.43 -5.84 -14.39
N ALA A 45 -12.83 -7.10 -14.33
CA ALA A 45 -13.81 -7.67 -15.24
C ALA A 45 -15.15 -6.92 -15.18
N PHE A 46 -15.68 -6.66 -13.97
CA PHE A 46 -16.87 -5.86 -13.74
C PHE A 46 -16.76 -4.48 -14.41
N LEU A 47 -15.64 -3.79 -14.22
CA LEU A 47 -15.43 -2.45 -14.77
C LEU A 47 -15.47 -2.47 -16.31
N TYR A 48 -14.90 -3.48 -16.96
CA TYR A 48 -14.91 -3.61 -18.42
C TYR A 48 -16.25 -4.13 -18.98
N ILE A 49 -17.03 -4.89 -18.22
CA ILE A 49 -18.39 -5.28 -18.62
C ILE A 49 -19.30 -4.05 -18.68
N PHE A 50 -19.27 -3.20 -17.65
CA PHE A 50 -20.17 -2.03 -17.56
C PHE A 50 -19.62 -0.77 -18.23
N ARG A 51 -18.33 -0.74 -18.55
CA ARG A 51 -17.66 0.40 -19.19
C ARG A 51 -16.57 -0.05 -20.15
N PHE A 52 -16.96 -0.86 -21.11
CA PHE A 52 -16.04 -1.34 -22.13
C PHE A 52 -15.49 -0.16 -22.97
N ASP A 53 -14.17 -0.03 -23.00
CA ASP A 53 -13.46 0.90 -23.87
C ASP A 53 -12.00 0.47 -23.96
N LEU A 54 -11.51 0.15 -25.16
CA LEU A 54 -10.12 -0.23 -25.42
C LEU A 54 -9.34 0.87 -26.17
N LYS A 55 -9.88 2.09 -26.25
CA LYS A 55 -9.20 3.25 -26.86
C LYS A 55 -8.21 3.84 -25.86
N PHE A 56 -7.09 3.15 -25.64
CA PHE A 56 -6.09 3.51 -24.63
C PHE A 56 -5.44 4.88 -24.86
N GLY A 57 -5.37 5.38 -26.10
CA GLY A 57 -4.84 6.71 -26.41
C GLY A 57 -3.34 6.87 -26.15
N LEU A 58 -2.55 5.79 -26.30
CA LEU A 58 -1.12 5.76 -25.99
C LEU A 58 -0.31 6.83 -26.75
N LYS A 59 -0.65 7.08 -28.02
CA LYS A 59 0.02 8.09 -28.87
C LYS A 59 -0.02 9.51 -28.28
N ASN A 60 -1.05 9.84 -27.51
CA ASN A 60 -1.24 11.17 -26.94
C ASN A 60 -0.63 11.29 -25.52
N GLY A 61 0.11 10.28 -25.07
CA GLY A 61 0.61 10.21 -23.70
C GLY A 61 -0.53 10.26 -22.68
N ARG A 62 -1.65 9.61 -23.00
CA ARG A 62 -2.85 9.53 -22.16
C ARG A 62 -2.62 8.66 -20.91
N LEU A 63 -1.76 7.66 -21.00
CA LEU A 63 -1.46 6.75 -19.89
C LEU A 63 0.06 6.62 -19.73
N PRO A 64 0.56 6.40 -18.51
CA PRO A 64 1.96 6.05 -18.28
C PRO A 64 2.27 4.71 -18.97
N LEU A 65 3.32 4.67 -19.79
CA LEU A 65 3.73 3.45 -20.49
C LEU A 65 4.39 2.42 -19.56
N PHE A 66 4.74 2.83 -18.34
CA PHE A 66 5.36 2.00 -17.32
C PHE A 66 4.73 0.60 -17.20
N TYR A 67 3.41 0.53 -17.10
CA TYR A 67 2.69 -0.73 -16.92
C TYR A 67 2.75 -1.68 -18.11
N LEU A 68 2.96 -1.17 -19.32
CA LEU A 68 3.12 -2.00 -20.53
C LEU A 68 4.58 -2.40 -20.75
N LEU A 69 5.52 -1.54 -20.35
CA LEU A 69 6.94 -1.79 -20.52
C LEU A 69 7.45 -2.88 -19.57
N LEU A 70 6.95 -2.98 -18.34
CA LEU A 70 7.43 -4.01 -17.42
C LEU A 70 7.16 -5.46 -17.90
N PRO A 71 5.95 -5.83 -18.35
CA PRO A 71 5.72 -7.12 -19.00
C PRO A 71 6.61 -7.35 -20.22
N ALA A 72 6.78 -6.34 -21.07
CA ALA A 72 7.63 -6.46 -22.26
C ALA A 72 9.09 -6.74 -21.88
N ILE A 73 9.59 -6.08 -20.85
CA ILE A 73 10.93 -6.30 -20.30
C ILE A 73 11.05 -7.71 -19.70
N GLU A 74 10.06 -8.17 -18.94
CA GLU A 74 10.09 -9.53 -18.38
C GLU A 74 10.08 -10.61 -19.47
N ILE A 75 9.26 -10.46 -20.50
CA ILE A 75 9.22 -11.38 -21.64
C ILE A 75 10.59 -11.38 -22.34
N LEU A 76 11.17 -10.21 -22.59
CA LEU A 76 12.48 -10.10 -23.23
C LEU A 76 13.57 -10.75 -22.37
N LYS A 77 13.58 -10.50 -21.06
CA LYS A 77 14.54 -11.13 -20.13
C LYS A 77 14.41 -12.63 -20.10
N TYR A 78 13.19 -13.17 -20.07
CA TYR A 78 12.95 -14.60 -20.07
C TYR A 78 13.64 -15.30 -21.25
N PHE A 79 13.56 -14.70 -22.45
CA PHE A 79 14.21 -15.25 -23.64
C PHE A 79 15.72 -14.94 -23.72
N LEU A 80 16.15 -13.75 -23.32
CA LEU A 80 17.56 -13.33 -23.44
C LEU A 80 18.47 -13.93 -22.36
N LEU A 81 17.99 -14.04 -21.12
CA LEU A 81 18.80 -14.51 -19.99
C LEU A 81 18.87 -16.04 -19.92
N GLY A 82 17.92 -16.75 -20.53
CA GLY A 82 17.87 -18.21 -20.53
C GLY A 82 17.99 -18.79 -19.12
N LYS A 83 19.06 -19.56 -18.87
CA LYS A 83 19.33 -20.19 -17.55
C LYS A 83 19.64 -19.19 -16.44
N SER A 84 20.01 -17.95 -16.76
CA SER A 84 20.24 -16.89 -15.77
C SER A 84 18.95 -16.20 -15.32
N TYR A 85 17.81 -16.45 -15.97
CA TYR A 85 16.51 -16.02 -15.44
C TYR A 85 16.10 -16.95 -14.30
N LEU A 86 16.00 -16.42 -13.07
CA LEU A 86 15.71 -17.26 -11.89
C LEU A 86 14.25 -17.69 -11.80
N GLY A 87 13.37 -17.02 -12.54
CA GLY A 87 11.95 -17.33 -12.57
C GLY A 87 11.64 -18.49 -13.52
N ASN A 88 10.36 -18.80 -13.62
CA ASN A 88 9.83 -19.71 -14.62
C ASN A 88 8.67 -19.05 -15.38
N TRP A 89 8.05 -19.79 -16.30
CA TRP A 89 6.92 -19.26 -17.08
C TRP A 89 5.74 -18.82 -16.20
N SER A 90 5.57 -19.42 -15.02
CA SER A 90 4.45 -19.11 -14.12
C SER A 90 4.65 -17.76 -13.42
N THR A 91 5.88 -17.48 -12.96
CA THR A 91 6.24 -16.15 -12.46
C THR A 91 6.15 -15.08 -13.53
N LEU A 92 6.59 -15.37 -14.76
CA LEU A 92 6.48 -14.46 -15.90
C LEU A 92 5.01 -14.14 -16.20
N PHE A 93 4.16 -15.16 -16.26
CA PHE A 93 2.73 -14.99 -16.52
C PHE A 93 2.03 -14.20 -15.40
N ALA A 94 2.24 -14.60 -14.14
CA ALA A 94 1.59 -13.97 -13.00
C ALA A 94 2.00 -12.50 -12.83
N SER A 95 3.30 -12.20 -12.95
CA SER A 95 3.79 -10.81 -12.89
C SER A 95 3.27 -9.97 -14.05
N SER A 96 3.31 -10.48 -15.28
CA SER A 96 2.77 -9.80 -16.46
C SER A 96 1.28 -9.50 -16.29
N MET A 97 0.53 -10.45 -15.73
CA MET A 97 -0.88 -10.26 -15.43
C MET A 97 -1.11 -9.13 -14.42
N TYR A 98 -0.34 -9.03 -13.32
CA TYR A 98 -0.46 -7.92 -12.38
C TYR A 98 -0.26 -6.56 -13.06
N TRP A 99 0.79 -6.41 -13.86
CA TRP A 99 1.05 -5.15 -14.56
C TRP A 99 0.00 -4.81 -15.62
N ILE A 100 -0.50 -5.81 -16.36
CA ILE A 100 -1.59 -5.62 -17.31
C ILE A 100 -2.87 -5.21 -16.58
N LEU A 101 -3.20 -5.84 -15.45
CA LEU A 101 -4.34 -5.44 -14.63
C LEU A 101 -4.20 -3.98 -14.14
N SER A 102 -3.02 -3.58 -13.67
CA SER A 102 -2.74 -2.18 -13.31
C SER A 102 -2.98 -1.23 -14.48
N PHE A 103 -2.50 -1.59 -15.68
CA PHE A 103 -2.73 -0.81 -16.91
C PHE A 103 -4.22 -0.67 -17.25
N LEU A 104 -4.96 -1.77 -17.13
CA LEU A 104 -6.40 -1.78 -17.41
C LEU A 104 -7.17 -0.93 -16.40
N VAL A 105 -6.78 -0.94 -15.13
CA VAL A 105 -7.38 -0.13 -14.07
C VAL A 105 -7.11 1.35 -14.28
N ILE A 106 -5.85 1.76 -14.50
CA ILE A 106 -5.51 3.18 -14.68
C ILE A 106 -6.23 3.79 -15.89
N HIS A 107 -6.38 3.03 -16.98
CA HIS A 107 -7.18 3.46 -18.14
C HIS A 107 -8.62 3.77 -17.75
N GLN A 108 -9.24 2.89 -16.96
CA GLN A 108 -10.61 3.07 -16.53
C GLN A 108 -10.78 4.17 -15.46
N MET A 109 -9.79 4.39 -14.60
CA MET A 109 -9.78 5.54 -13.67
C MET A 109 -9.79 6.84 -14.45
N ARG A 110 -8.91 6.96 -15.45
CA ARG A 110 -8.86 8.12 -16.34
C ARG A 110 -10.15 8.31 -17.13
N LEU A 111 -10.73 7.23 -17.68
CA LEU A 111 -12.03 7.28 -18.35
C LEU A 111 -13.17 7.74 -17.44
N SER A 112 -13.16 7.34 -16.16
CA SER A 112 -14.14 7.80 -15.16
C SER A 112 -14.16 9.32 -15.10
N VAL A 113 -12.97 9.92 -14.95
CA VAL A 113 -12.82 11.36 -14.84
C VAL A 113 -13.21 12.06 -16.14
N GLU A 114 -12.70 11.59 -17.29
CA GLU A 114 -12.93 12.21 -18.60
C GLU A 114 -14.40 12.13 -19.06
N LYS A 115 -15.08 10.99 -18.86
CA LYS A 115 -16.45 10.79 -19.37
C LYS A 115 -17.55 11.21 -18.40
N LYS A 116 -17.33 11.06 -17.08
CA LYS A 116 -18.35 11.34 -16.06
C LYS A 116 -18.14 12.68 -15.36
N GLY A 117 -16.95 13.26 -15.48
CA GLY A 117 -16.57 14.51 -14.83
C GLY A 117 -16.13 14.32 -13.39
N VAL A 118 -15.31 15.27 -12.92
CA VAL A 118 -14.71 15.25 -11.57
C VAL A 118 -15.76 15.24 -10.46
N GLU A 119 -16.90 15.91 -10.65
CA GLU A 119 -17.94 15.98 -9.62
C GLU A 119 -18.58 14.62 -9.34
N LYS A 120 -18.90 13.83 -10.38
CA LYS A 120 -19.49 12.49 -10.19
C LYS A 120 -18.53 11.52 -9.54
N VAL A 121 -17.26 11.58 -9.92
CA VAL A 121 -16.18 10.82 -9.29
C VAL A 121 -16.02 11.21 -7.82
N GLN A 122 -16.01 12.52 -7.52
CA GLN A 122 -15.93 13.01 -6.15
C GLN A 122 -17.12 12.55 -5.29
N ASN A 123 -18.33 12.52 -5.84
CA ASN A 123 -19.51 12.02 -5.14
C ASN A 123 -19.41 10.51 -4.86
N ALA A 124 -18.91 9.72 -5.82
CA ALA A 124 -18.60 8.30 -5.62
C ALA A 124 -17.56 8.10 -4.50
N LEU A 125 -16.47 8.86 -4.52
CA LEU A 125 -15.44 8.83 -3.47
C LEU A 125 -15.96 9.28 -2.09
N GLY A 126 -16.91 10.22 -2.08
CA GLY A 126 -17.58 10.65 -0.85
C GLY A 126 -18.44 9.54 -0.23
N ILE A 127 -19.16 8.77 -1.05
CA ILE A 127 -19.92 7.60 -0.55
C ILE A 127 -18.96 6.50 -0.10
N PHE A 128 -17.92 6.20 -0.89
CA PHE A 128 -16.87 5.27 -0.49
C PHE A 128 -16.29 5.62 0.88
N THR A 129 -15.98 6.90 1.11
CA THR A 129 -15.50 7.41 2.40
C THR A 129 -16.47 7.10 3.54
N ILE A 130 -17.76 7.37 3.34
CA ILE A 130 -18.80 7.11 4.35
C ILE A 130 -18.88 5.61 4.66
N VAL A 131 -18.92 4.76 3.63
CA VAL A 131 -18.97 3.30 3.81
C VAL A 131 -17.74 2.80 4.57
N ASN A 132 -16.54 3.24 4.17
CA ASN A 132 -15.30 2.88 4.86
C ASN A 132 -15.30 3.31 6.32
N PHE A 133 -15.73 4.54 6.60
CA PHE A 133 -15.84 5.06 7.96
C PHE A 133 -16.80 4.20 8.81
N LEU A 134 -17.98 3.85 8.28
CA LEU A 134 -18.94 3.01 9.00
C LEU A 134 -18.38 1.62 9.30
N VAL A 135 -17.66 1.01 8.36
CA VAL A 135 -16.96 -0.27 8.59
C VAL A 135 -15.90 -0.14 9.68
N CYS A 136 -15.11 0.93 9.67
CA CYS A 136 -14.13 1.22 10.73
C CYS A 136 -14.81 1.40 12.10
N VAL A 137 -15.96 2.06 12.17
CA VAL A 137 -16.73 2.21 13.42
C VAL A 137 -17.20 0.86 13.95
N VAL A 138 -17.73 0.00 13.08
CA VAL A 138 -18.14 -1.36 13.48
C VAL A 138 -16.94 -2.15 14.00
N GLN A 139 -15.80 -2.12 13.29
CA GLN A 139 -14.56 -2.79 13.73
C GLN A 139 -14.07 -2.23 15.07
N PHE A 140 -14.10 -0.92 15.27
CA PHE A 140 -13.72 -0.30 16.54
C PHE A 140 -14.63 -0.74 17.70
N ILE A 141 -15.94 -0.83 17.47
CA ILE A 141 -16.89 -1.37 18.48
C ILE A 141 -16.59 -2.84 18.80
N LEU A 142 -16.24 -3.65 17.79
CA LEU A 142 -15.84 -5.04 18.01
C LEU A 142 -14.52 -5.14 18.81
N VAL A 143 -13.57 -4.24 18.57
CA VAL A 143 -12.34 -4.10 19.39
C VAL A 143 -12.72 -3.77 20.84
N MET A 144 -13.56 -2.76 21.07
CA MET A 144 -14.02 -2.39 22.43
C MET A 144 -14.68 -3.55 23.16
N LYS A 145 -15.48 -4.37 22.44
CA LYS A 145 -16.12 -5.57 23.00
C LYS A 145 -15.08 -6.63 23.35
N ALA A 146 -14.12 -6.90 22.47
CA ALA A 146 -13.07 -7.89 22.71
C ALA A 146 -12.17 -7.50 23.89
N THR A 147 -11.90 -6.21 24.09
CA THR A 147 -11.08 -5.71 25.20
C THR A 147 -11.86 -5.41 26.48
N HIS A 148 -13.19 -5.49 26.45
CA HIS A 148 -14.08 -5.02 27.53
C HIS A 148 -13.76 -3.59 28.00
N ALA A 149 -13.35 -2.71 27.09
CA ALA A 149 -12.88 -1.37 27.41
C ALA A 149 -13.45 -0.34 26.44
N PHE A 150 -13.88 0.81 26.95
CA PHE A 150 -14.35 1.90 26.10
C PHE A 150 -13.21 2.52 25.27
N ASN A 151 -12.03 2.65 25.88
CA ASN A 151 -10.81 3.03 25.19
C ASN A 151 -9.91 1.80 25.04
N PRO A 152 -9.97 1.09 23.89
CA PRO A 152 -9.18 -0.11 23.69
C PRO A 152 -7.68 0.18 23.52
N TYR A 153 -7.27 1.44 23.33
CA TYR A 153 -5.85 1.78 23.20
C TYR A 153 -5.10 1.80 24.54
N LYS A 154 -5.82 1.76 25.67
CA LYS A 154 -5.24 1.66 27.03
C LYS A 154 -5.46 0.27 27.65
N ALA A 155 -6.16 -0.60 26.95
CA ALA A 155 -6.50 -1.93 27.43
C ALA A 155 -5.37 -2.89 27.05
N ASN A 156 -4.40 -3.05 27.94
CA ASN A 156 -3.30 -4.01 27.79
C ASN A 156 -3.79 -5.44 28.07
N VAL A 157 -4.57 -5.98 27.13
CA VAL A 157 -5.24 -7.29 27.20
C VAL A 157 -4.89 -8.11 25.97
N VAL A 158 -4.75 -9.42 26.12
CA VAL A 158 -4.64 -10.35 24.99
C VAL A 158 -6.00 -11.01 24.77
N ALA A 159 -6.58 -10.84 23.58
CA ALA A 159 -7.88 -11.42 23.22
C ALA A 159 -7.88 -11.90 21.75
N PRO A 160 -8.87 -12.68 21.31
CA PRO A 160 -8.95 -13.16 19.92
C PRO A 160 -9.03 -12.04 18.87
N ASP A 161 -8.28 -12.15 17.77
CA ASP A 161 -8.40 -11.25 16.61
C ASP A 161 -9.83 -11.34 16.03
N ILE A 162 -10.41 -10.17 15.73
CA ILE A 162 -11.81 -10.03 15.28
C ILE A 162 -12.06 -10.77 13.96
N LYS A 163 -11.07 -10.82 13.07
CA LYS A 163 -11.14 -11.50 11.78
C LYS A 163 -10.68 -12.97 11.89
N PHE A 164 -9.75 -13.24 12.80
CA PHE A 164 -9.18 -14.57 13.00
C PHE A 164 -9.31 -15.01 14.46
N PRO A 165 -10.50 -15.49 14.90
CA PRO A 165 -10.76 -15.79 16.31
C PRO A 165 -9.85 -16.85 16.94
N ASN A 166 -9.12 -17.60 16.13
CA ASN A 166 -8.16 -18.61 16.61
C ASN A 166 -6.76 -18.03 16.89
N ILE A 167 -6.55 -16.74 16.60
CA ILE A 167 -5.27 -16.05 16.80
C ILE A 167 -5.45 -15.06 17.94
N MET A 168 -4.66 -15.22 19.00
CA MET A 168 -4.63 -14.29 20.12
C MET A 168 -3.83 -13.04 19.73
N HIS A 169 -4.42 -11.87 19.90
CA HIS A 169 -3.85 -10.57 19.57
C HIS A 169 -3.67 -9.73 20.84
N PRO A 170 -2.50 -9.10 21.05
CA PRO A 170 -2.35 -8.13 22.14
C PRO A 170 -2.97 -6.79 21.73
N TYR A 171 -3.95 -6.36 22.50
CA TYR A 171 -4.57 -5.05 22.42
C TYR A 171 -3.78 -4.03 23.25
N GLY A 172 -4.24 -2.78 23.23
CA GLY A 172 -3.55 -1.62 23.78
C GLY A 172 -3.09 -0.74 22.63
N GLN A 173 -1.81 -0.39 22.60
CA GLN A 173 -1.23 0.39 21.50
C GLN A 173 -1.56 -0.18 20.09
N SER A 174 -1.62 -1.51 19.95
CA SER A 174 -1.87 -2.19 18.68
C SER A 174 -3.34 -2.33 18.30
N SER A 175 -4.28 -1.87 19.14
CA SER A 175 -5.73 -1.97 18.86
C SER A 175 -6.14 -1.37 17.51
N GLY A 176 -5.41 -0.38 17.01
CA GLY A 176 -5.62 0.22 15.70
C GLY A 176 -5.34 -0.71 14.51
N ASP A 177 -4.51 -1.75 14.69
CA ASP A 177 -4.15 -2.71 13.63
C ASP A 177 -5.32 -3.59 13.19
N LEU A 178 -6.36 -3.66 14.02
CA LEU A 178 -7.59 -4.38 13.73
C LEU A 178 -8.63 -3.53 12.97
N ILE A 179 -8.39 -2.22 12.82
CA ILE A 179 -9.29 -1.29 12.13
C ILE A 179 -8.89 -1.20 10.64
N ARG A 180 -9.20 -2.27 9.92
CA ARG A 180 -8.79 -2.46 8.51
C ARG A 180 -9.72 -1.77 7.50
N GLY A 181 -10.86 -1.25 7.94
CA GLY A 181 -11.87 -0.63 7.07
C GLY A 181 -12.40 -1.62 6.04
N LEU A 182 -12.60 -1.16 4.81
CA LEU A 182 -12.98 -1.99 3.66
C LEU A 182 -11.83 -2.88 3.13
N PHE A 183 -10.62 -2.72 3.67
CA PHE A 183 -9.42 -3.43 3.24
C PHE A 183 -9.10 -4.60 4.17
N SER A 184 -8.16 -5.45 3.77
CA SER A 184 -7.61 -6.48 4.68
C SER A 184 -6.47 -5.98 5.57
N ASP A 185 -5.91 -4.82 5.24
CA ASP A 185 -4.68 -4.30 5.81
C ASP A 185 -4.95 -2.87 6.31
N ASN A 186 -4.61 -2.64 7.58
CA ASN A 186 -4.81 -1.36 8.26
C ASN A 186 -3.92 -0.25 7.68
N HIS A 187 -2.73 -0.58 7.18
CA HIS A 187 -1.84 0.39 6.52
C HIS A 187 -2.48 0.91 5.23
N TYR A 188 -3.10 0.03 4.42
CA TYR A 188 -3.77 0.46 3.18
C TYR A 188 -4.97 1.36 3.50
N ASN A 189 -5.75 1.00 4.52
CA ASN A 189 -6.86 1.82 5.00
C ASN A 189 -6.40 3.21 5.43
N ALA A 190 -5.34 3.30 6.25
CA ALA A 190 -4.80 4.58 6.71
C ALA A 190 -4.23 5.43 5.56
N ILE A 191 -3.48 4.83 4.64
CA ILE A 191 -2.89 5.54 3.49
C ILE A 191 -4.00 6.08 2.57
N ILE A 192 -4.99 5.26 2.22
CA ILE A 192 -6.10 5.68 1.35
C ILE A 192 -6.96 6.72 2.04
N ALA A 193 -7.24 6.58 3.34
CA ALA A 193 -7.92 7.61 4.12
C ALA A 193 -7.14 8.93 4.12
N GLN A 194 -5.80 8.91 4.20
CA GLN A 194 -4.98 10.11 4.09
C GLN A 194 -5.05 10.76 2.70
N PHE A 195 -5.03 9.96 1.63
CA PHE A 195 -5.20 10.47 0.27
C PHE A 195 -6.58 11.12 0.08
N LEU A 196 -7.65 10.46 0.53
CA LEU A 196 -9.01 10.97 0.46
C LEU A 196 -9.19 12.20 1.35
N PHE A 197 -8.59 12.23 2.53
CA PHE A 197 -8.55 13.39 3.42
C PHE A 197 -8.02 14.63 2.69
N LEU A 198 -6.84 14.52 2.06
CA LEU A 198 -6.22 15.64 1.36
C LEU A 198 -7.04 16.08 0.16
N PHE A 199 -7.50 15.13 -0.65
CA PHE A 199 -8.37 15.43 -1.78
C PHE A 199 -9.62 16.20 -1.34
N LEU A 200 -10.37 15.68 -0.36
CA LEU A 200 -11.63 16.26 0.10
C LEU A 200 -11.42 17.60 0.80
N LEU A 201 -10.30 17.79 1.51
CA LEU A 201 -9.94 19.05 2.16
C LEU A 201 -9.74 20.15 1.11
N PHE A 202 -8.96 19.87 0.07
CA PHE A 202 -8.73 20.81 -1.04
C PHE A 202 -10.00 21.09 -1.85
N ARG A 203 -10.93 20.12 -1.90
CA ARG A 203 -12.27 20.28 -2.49
C ARG A 203 -13.30 20.91 -1.53
N ARG A 204 -12.86 21.37 -0.35
CA ARG A 204 -13.69 22.02 0.68
C ARG A 204 -14.87 21.15 1.18
N LYS A 205 -14.74 19.82 1.10
CA LYS A 205 -15.69 18.85 1.66
C LYS A 205 -15.27 18.48 3.09
N TYR A 206 -15.33 19.46 3.99
CA TYR A 206 -14.73 19.36 5.33
C TYR A 206 -15.31 18.22 6.16
N LEU A 207 -16.61 17.93 6.07
CA LEU A 207 -17.21 16.81 6.79
C LEU A 207 -16.61 15.46 6.37
N LEU A 208 -16.52 15.19 5.07
CA LEU A 208 -15.93 13.95 4.56
C LEU A 208 -14.42 13.88 4.83
N SER A 209 -13.75 15.03 4.85
CA SER A 209 -12.34 15.10 5.27
C SER A 209 -12.21 14.69 6.73
N PHE A 210 -13.07 15.24 7.61
CA PHE A 210 -13.10 14.88 9.02
C PHE A 210 -13.38 13.39 9.25
N LEU A 211 -14.28 12.78 8.49
CA LEU A 211 -14.51 11.32 8.59
C LEU A 211 -13.23 10.52 8.28
N ASN A 212 -12.47 10.89 7.25
CA ASN A 212 -11.18 10.25 6.99
C ASN A 212 -10.16 10.51 8.10
N LEU A 213 -10.17 11.70 8.72
CA LEU A 213 -9.32 12.00 9.87
C LEU A 213 -9.64 11.08 11.07
N LEU A 214 -10.93 10.85 11.33
CA LEU A 214 -11.37 9.90 12.36
C LEU A 214 -10.84 8.49 12.08
N VAL A 215 -10.88 8.04 10.83
CA VAL A 215 -10.31 6.74 10.42
C VAL A 215 -8.80 6.73 10.67
N ILE A 216 -8.05 7.75 10.21
CA ILE A 216 -6.58 7.82 10.38
C ILE A 216 -6.20 7.78 11.87
N CYS A 217 -6.90 8.55 12.71
CA CYS A 217 -6.68 8.55 14.15
C CYS A 217 -7.03 7.20 14.77
N ALA A 218 -8.14 6.57 14.40
CA ALA A 218 -8.51 5.26 14.92
C ALA A 218 -7.48 4.18 14.54
N VAL A 219 -7.02 4.14 13.29
CA VAL A 219 -6.01 3.15 12.87
C VAL A 219 -4.67 3.32 13.62
N CYS A 220 -4.37 4.51 14.15
CA CYS A 220 -3.13 4.80 14.88
C CYS A 220 -1.85 4.48 14.10
N TYR A 221 -1.88 4.52 12.76
CA TYR A 221 -0.68 4.27 11.96
C TYR A 221 0.26 5.49 12.01
N ASN A 222 1.21 5.45 12.95
CA ASN A 222 2.09 6.57 13.32
C ASN A 222 2.76 7.29 12.15
N LEU A 223 3.22 6.54 11.12
CA LEU A 223 3.82 7.15 9.93
C LEU A 223 2.82 8.02 9.15
N VAL A 224 1.60 7.52 8.92
CA VAL A 224 0.54 8.27 8.22
C VAL A 224 0.15 9.51 9.02
N THR A 225 0.00 9.40 10.34
CA THR A 225 -0.33 10.54 11.20
C THR A 225 0.76 11.61 11.18
N LEU A 226 2.03 11.22 11.31
CA LEU A 226 3.15 12.15 11.29
C LEU A 226 3.25 12.91 9.96
N LEU A 227 3.16 12.17 8.84
CA LEU A 227 3.16 12.76 7.50
C LEU A 227 1.96 13.70 7.31
N LEU A 228 0.78 13.32 7.82
CA LEU A 228 -0.42 14.15 7.75
C LEU A 228 -0.24 15.45 8.54
N PHE A 229 0.34 15.39 9.74
CA PHE A 229 0.61 16.55 10.57
C PHE A 229 1.51 17.57 9.85
N MET A 230 2.60 17.09 9.22
CA MET A 230 3.49 17.93 8.43
C MET A 230 2.77 18.57 7.23
N ILE A 231 1.96 17.81 6.50
CA ILE A 231 1.21 18.32 5.35
C ILE A 231 0.16 19.34 5.76
N LEU A 232 -0.52 19.14 6.89
CA LEU A 232 -1.46 20.11 7.42
C LEU A 232 -0.76 21.43 7.80
N GLY A 233 0.41 21.35 8.43
CA GLY A 233 1.25 22.53 8.71
C GLY A 233 1.59 23.30 7.43
N LEU A 234 2.07 22.61 6.39
CA LEU A 234 2.34 23.22 5.08
C LEU A 234 1.07 23.79 4.42
N SER A 235 -0.06 23.11 4.57
CA SER A 235 -1.34 23.50 3.97
C SER A 235 -1.89 24.81 4.55
N ILE A 236 -1.55 25.18 5.78
CA ILE A 236 -1.92 26.49 6.37
C ILE A 236 -1.37 27.66 5.55
N PHE A 237 -0.17 27.50 4.99
CA PHE A 237 0.49 28.52 4.17
C PHE A 237 0.01 28.48 2.73
N LEU A 238 -0.19 27.28 2.19
CA LEU A 238 -0.50 27.07 0.77
C LEU A 238 -1.97 27.30 0.42
N LEU A 239 -2.91 26.97 1.32
CA LEU A 239 -4.34 27.15 1.09
C LEU A 239 -4.83 28.55 1.47
N LYS A 240 -5.49 29.21 0.51
CA LYS A 240 -6.10 30.54 0.70
C LYS A 240 -7.50 30.43 1.33
N GLY A 241 -7.80 31.34 2.26
CA GLY A 241 -9.11 31.51 2.88
C GLY A 241 -9.13 31.20 4.38
N ARG A 242 -9.64 32.14 5.18
CA ARG A 242 -9.68 32.04 6.65
C ARG A 242 -10.41 30.78 7.14
N LYS A 243 -11.53 30.42 6.51
CA LYS A 243 -12.31 29.22 6.85
C LYS A 243 -11.50 27.93 6.72
N VAL A 244 -10.73 27.77 5.64
CA VAL A 244 -9.91 26.56 5.41
C VAL A 244 -8.82 26.46 6.46
N LYS A 245 -8.15 27.57 6.77
CA LYS A 245 -7.10 27.62 7.80
C LYS A 245 -7.65 27.27 9.18
N PHE A 246 -8.81 27.80 9.54
CA PHE A 246 -9.49 27.45 10.80
C PHE A 246 -9.79 25.94 10.88
N VAL A 247 -10.34 25.35 9.81
CA VAL A 247 -10.59 23.90 9.75
C VAL A 247 -9.30 23.09 9.89
N ILE A 248 -8.21 23.51 9.24
CA ILE A 248 -6.90 22.84 9.37
C ILE A 248 -6.40 22.91 10.81
N CYS A 249 -6.46 24.09 11.45
CA CYS A 249 -6.08 24.23 12.86
C CYS A 249 -6.93 23.32 13.76
N ALA A 250 -8.25 23.25 13.52
CA ALA A 250 -9.13 22.34 14.25
C ALA A 250 -8.74 20.87 14.06
N PHE A 251 -8.37 20.45 12.85
CA PHE A 251 -7.87 19.09 12.59
C PHE A 251 -6.54 18.80 13.30
N ILE A 252 -5.61 19.76 13.32
CA ILE A 252 -4.35 19.64 14.06
C ILE A 252 -4.62 19.47 15.56
N VAL A 253 -5.47 20.33 16.14
CA VAL A 253 -5.87 20.26 17.56
C VAL A 253 -6.55 18.92 17.87
N TYR A 254 -7.38 18.41 16.96
CA TYR A 254 -8.00 17.11 17.11
C TYR A 254 -6.97 15.98 17.15
N ILE A 255 -5.99 15.96 16.23
CA ILE A 255 -4.91 14.94 16.22
C ILE A 255 -4.12 14.99 17.53
N ILE A 256 -3.71 16.18 17.96
CA ILE A 256 -2.94 16.36 19.20
C ILE A 256 -3.76 15.86 20.40
N SER A 257 -5.02 16.26 20.50
CA SER A 257 -5.92 15.83 21.58
C SER A 257 -6.12 14.32 21.57
N PHE A 258 -6.31 13.71 20.40
CA PHE A 258 -6.49 12.26 20.28
C PHE A 258 -5.27 11.51 20.80
N TYR A 259 -4.06 11.89 20.36
CA TYR A 259 -2.84 11.22 20.82
C TYR A 259 -2.56 11.47 22.30
N ALA A 260 -2.82 12.68 22.80
CA ALA A 260 -2.58 13.01 24.21
C ALA A 260 -3.54 12.27 25.16
N PHE A 261 -4.82 12.16 24.80
CA PHE A 261 -5.84 11.65 25.72
C PHE A 261 -6.29 10.22 25.44
N VAL A 262 -6.36 9.83 24.16
CA VAL A 262 -6.87 8.52 23.73
C VAL A 262 -5.75 7.50 23.65
N THR A 263 -4.60 7.83 23.05
CA THR A 263 -3.49 6.88 22.82
C THR A 263 -2.10 7.42 23.23
N PRO A 264 -1.89 7.77 24.51
CA PRO A 264 -0.62 8.32 24.97
C PRO A 264 0.56 7.36 24.77
N GLU A 265 0.35 6.04 24.85
CA GLU A 265 1.38 5.02 24.60
C GLU A 265 1.95 5.09 23.17
N ASN A 266 1.14 5.47 22.16
CA ASN A 266 1.65 5.66 20.81
C ASN A 266 2.60 6.86 20.69
N ILE A 267 2.44 7.90 21.52
CA ILE A 267 3.40 9.01 21.61
C ILE A 267 4.73 8.48 22.14
N GLU A 268 4.69 7.68 23.21
CA GLU A 268 5.89 7.12 23.82
C GLU A 268 6.65 6.19 22.86
N TYR A 269 5.91 5.33 22.14
CA TYR A 269 6.46 4.52 21.06
C TYR A 269 7.10 5.37 19.96
N LEU A 270 6.44 6.43 19.50
CA LEU A 270 6.98 7.32 18.48
C LEU A 270 8.28 7.97 18.95
N ASN A 271 8.32 8.44 20.20
CA ASN A 271 9.51 9.03 20.80
C ASN A 271 10.67 8.03 20.88
N GLN A 272 10.41 6.79 21.30
CA GLN A 272 11.42 5.72 21.31
C GLN A 272 11.95 5.39 19.91
N ARG A 273 11.09 5.40 18.89
CA ARG A 273 11.50 5.15 17.50
C ARG A 273 12.32 6.29 16.92
N ILE A 274 11.95 7.53 17.21
CA ILE A 274 12.71 8.72 16.80
C ILE A 274 14.08 8.73 17.49
N SER A 275 14.12 8.52 18.81
CA SER A 275 15.38 8.49 19.56
C SER A 275 16.31 7.40 19.02
N LYS A 276 15.82 6.16 18.85
CA LYS A 276 16.60 5.06 18.27
C LYS A 276 17.12 5.39 16.87
N SER A 277 16.32 6.05 16.03
CA SER A 277 16.76 6.48 14.69
C SER A 277 17.90 7.51 14.79
N ILE A 278 17.80 8.50 15.68
CA ILE A 278 18.84 9.50 15.93
C ILE A 278 20.12 8.85 16.47
N TYR A 279 20.01 7.95 17.45
CA TYR A 279 21.16 7.21 17.99
C TYR A 279 21.84 6.37 16.90
N SER A 280 21.07 5.63 16.09
CA SER A 280 21.61 4.83 14.99
C SER A 280 22.34 5.68 13.95
N LEU A 281 21.90 6.92 13.70
CA LEU A 281 22.58 7.84 12.79
C LEU A 281 23.94 8.28 13.33
N LYS A 282 24.08 8.41 14.66
CA LYS A 282 25.34 8.72 15.34
C LYS A 282 26.28 7.52 15.39
N GLU A 283 25.74 6.31 15.56
CA GLU A 283 26.52 5.07 15.69
C GLU A 283 26.94 4.43 14.36
N ASN A 284 26.56 4.95 13.19
CA ASN A 284 26.87 4.36 11.88
C ASN A 284 28.39 4.27 11.51
N GLY A 285 29.30 4.35 12.49
CA GLY A 285 30.64 3.75 12.41
C GLY A 285 30.70 2.27 12.81
N ALA A 286 29.63 1.68 13.36
CA ALA A 286 29.59 0.27 13.74
C ALA A 286 29.25 -0.63 12.53
N GLU A 287 30.14 -1.55 12.18
CA GLU A 287 29.94 -2.53 11.12
C GLU A 287 28.73 -3.45 11.42
N ILE A 288 27.94 -3.75 10.39
CA ILE A 288 26.86 -4.73 10.48
C ILE A 288 27.50 -6.12 10.54
N HIS A 289 27.78 -6.62 11.75
CA HIS A 289 28.18 -8.01 11.94
C HIS A 289 26.97 -8.92 11.70
N VAL A 290 26.87 -9.46 10.48
CA VAL A 290 26.11 -10.68 10.23
C VAL A 290 26.94 -11.81 10.83
N ASP A 291 26.39 -12.48 11.85
CA ASP A 291 27.06 -13.61 12.49
C ASP A 291 27.19 -14.75 11.46
N LYS A 292 28.33 -14.81 10.77
CA LYS A 292 28.62 -15.80 9.72
C LYS A 292 28.75 -17.22 10.26
N THR A 293 28.76 -17.39 11.58
CA THR A 293 29.02 -18.66 12.26
C THR A 293 27.82 -19.60 12.29
N ILE A 294 26.66 -19.16 11.81
CA ILE A 294 25.55 -20.07 11.49
C ILE A 294 25.82 -20.59 10.08
N GLU A 295 26.76 -21.54 9.96
CA GLU A 295 26.78 -22.42 8.80
C GLU A 295 25.37 -22.99 8.68
N THR A 296 24.74 -22.69 7.55
CA THR A 296 23.42 -23.18 7.20
C THR A 296 23.55 -24.69 7.07
N GLU A 297 23.37 -25.40 8.18
CA GLU A 297 22.99 -26.79 8.18
C GLU A 297 21.82 -26.85 7.21
N LYS A 298 22.07 -27.44 6.03
CA LYS A 298 21.18 -27.38 4.87
C LYS A 298 19.78 -27.68 5.39
N ALA A 299 18.88 -26.69 5.32
CA ALA A 299 17.48 -26.89 5.63
C ALA A 299 17.07 -28.21 4.96
N PRO A 300 16.55 -29.18 5.73
CA PRO A 300 16.35 -30.53 5.22
C PRO A 300 15.58 -30.41 3.91
N VAL A 301 16.19 -30.89 2.84
CA VAL A 301 15.54 -31.00 1.54
C VAL A 301 14.38 -31.94 1.78
N VAL A 302 13.17 -31.38 1.95
CA VAL A 302 11.95 -32.14 2.05
C VAL A 302 11.80 -32.83 0.70
N GLN A 303 12.26 -34.08 0.61
CA GLN A 303 11.95 -34.95 -0.51
C GLN A 303 10.43 -35.11 -0.54
N ASN A 304 9.81 -34.42 -1.50
CA ASN A 304 8.39 -34.59 -1.79
C ASN A 304 8.21 -35.93 -2.49
N ASP A 305 8.19 -37.00 -1.71
CA ASP A 305 7.65 -38.27 -2.19
C ASP A 305 6.15 -38.11 -2.41
N SER A 306 5.74 -38.49 -3.62
CA SER A 306 4.44 -38.33 -4.22
C SER A 306 3.34 -39.09 -3.48
N VAL A 307 2.74 -38.51 -2.45
CA VAL A 307 1.38 -38.86 -2.00
C VAL A 307 0.70 -37.59 -1.49
N ALA A 308 -0.58 -37.44 -1.83
CA ALA A 308 -1.46 -36.33 -1.48
C ALA A 308 -1.68 -36.18 0.04
N ASN A 309 -0.64 -35.80 0.77
CA ASN A 309 -0.74 -35.35 2.15
C ASN A 309 -1.01 -33.85 2.18
N PRO A 310 -1.90 -33.38 3.07
CA PRO A 310 -2.13 -31.96 3.27
C PRO A 310 -0.80 -31.27 3.61
N ALA A 311 -0.65 -30.03 3.13
CA ALA A 311 0.54 -29.20 3.28
C ALA A 311 1.26 -29.48 4.62
N PRO A 312 2.60 -29.64 4.62
CA PRO A 312 3.34 -29.97 5.83
C PRO A 312 2.87 -29.05 6.94
N LYS A 313 2.31 -29.63 8.00
CA LYS A 313 2.05 -28.87 9.22
C LYS A 313 3.40 -28.27 9.60
N LEU A 314 3.36 -26.97 9.88
CA LEU A 314 4.49 -26.16 10.32
C LEU A 314 4.93 -26.56 11.74
N ASP A 315 5.05 -27.87 12.01
CA ASP A 315 5.42 -28.46 13.30
C ASP A 315 6.94 -28.57 13.45
N ALA A 316 7.73 -27.99 12.52
CA ALA A 316 9.19 -27.99 12.52
C ALA A 316 9.84 -26.66 12.98
N LEU A 317 9.06 -25.70 13.49
CA LEU A 317 9.57 -24.41 14.01
C LEU A 317 9.22 -24.17 15.49
N THR A 318 9.01 -25.24 16.25
CA THR A 318 9.13 -25.25 17.72
C THR A 318 10.56 -25.58 18.18
N VAL A 319 11.55 -25.41 17.30
CA VAL A 319 12.95 -25.22 17.71
C VAL A 319 13.02 -23.85 18.38
N GLY A 320 13.44 -23.82 19.64
CA GLY A 320 13.24 -22.71 20.59
C GLY A 320 13.39 -21.31 20.00
N ALA A 321 12.61 -20.37 20.55
CA ALA A 321 12.62 -18.93 20.25
C ALA A 321 13.98 -18.22 20.53
N GLU A 322 15.08 -18.96 20.56
CA GLU A 322 16.41 -18.48 20.86
C GLU A 322 17.09 -18.03 19.58
N LYS A 323 16.90 -16.74 19.30
CA LYS A 323 17.76 -15.88 18.48
C LYS A 323 17.51 -15.96 16.97
N SER A 324 16.71 -15.00 16.50
CA SER A 324 16.71 -14.60 15.08
C SER A 324 18.15 -14.33 14.63
N ILE A 325 18.50 -14.80 13.41
CA ILE A 325 19.79 -14.52 12.77
C ILE A 325 20.01 -13.02 12.53
N TYR A 326 18.94 -12.22 12.62
CA TYR A 326 18.94 -10.77 12.52
C TYR A 326 18.68 -10.10 13.89
N THR A 327 19.39 -9.01 14.14
CA THR A 327 19.22 -8.14 15.32
C THR A 327 18.24 -6.99 15.03
N PHE A 328 16.94 -7.31 14.93
CA PHE A 328 15.88 -6.32 14.64
C PHE A 328 15.72 -5.24 15.74
N ASP A 329 16.23 -5.53 16.93
CA ASP A 329 16.38 -4.62 18.06
C ASP A 329 17.45 -3.55 17.82
N LYS A 330 18.39 -3.75 16.90
CA LYS A 330 19.43 -2.77 16.53
C LYS A 330 19.21 -2.19 15.15
N VAL A 331 18.95 -3.03 14.16
CA VAL A 331 18.84 -2.66 12.75
C VAL A 331 17.44 -2.98 12.23
N SER A 332 16.77 -2.02 11.58
CA SER A 332 15.47 -2.31 10.99
C SER A 332 15.60 -3.34 9.87
N GLY A 333 14.65 -4.26 9.79
CA GLY A 333 14.63 -5.24 8.70
C GLY A 333 14.54 -4.60 7.31
N LYS A 334 14.02 -3.37 7.19
CA LYS A 334 14.11 -2.58 5.95
C LYS A 334 15.55 -2.25 5.54
N LYS A 335 16.40 -1.83 6.49
CA LYS A 335 17.80 -1.53 6.21
C LYS A 335 18.54 -2.81 5.81
N ILE A 336 18.26 -3.92 6.50
CA ILE A 336 18.80 -5.26 6.17
C ILE A 336 18.38 -5.65 4.75
N SER A 337 17.11 -5.49 4.39
CA SER A 337 16.61 -5.87 3.06
C SER A 337 17.22 -5.06 1.93
N TYR A 338 17.48 -3.75 2.13
CA TYR A 338 18.21 -2.93 1.16
C TYR A 338 19.67 -3.36 0.99
N GLU A 339 20.34 -3.75 2.07
CA GLU A 339 21.72 -4.24 1.99
C GLU A 339 21.78 -5.63 1.31
N GLN A 340 20.81 -6.52 1.57
CA GLN A 340 20.65 -7.77 0.83
C GLN A 340 20.45 -7.53 -0.67
N THR A 341 19.55 -6.62 -1.05
CA THR A 341 19.35 -6.23 -2.45
C THR A 341 20.63 -5.68 -3.06
N ARG A 342 21.34 -4.79 -2.36
CA ARG A 342 22.59 -4.20 -2.83
C ARG A 342 23.67 -5.27 -3.04
N ASN A 343 23.85 -6.19 -2.10
CA ASN A 343 24.82 -7.28 -2.20
C ASN A 343 24.47 -8.24 -3.33
N PHE A 344 23.18 -8.57 -3.48
CA PHE A 344 22.69 -9.36 -4.61
C PHE A 344 23.06 -8.72 -5.96
N LEU A 345 22.82 -7.42 -6.12
CA LEU A 345 23.14 -6.72 -7.38
C LEU A 345 24.65 -6.68 -7.62
N LYS A 346 25.47 -6.37 -6.60
CA LYS A 346 26.94 -6.32 -6.72
C LYS A 346 27.57 -7.64 -7.17
N ASN A 347 26.99 -8.77 -6.76
CA ASN A 347 27.54 -10.08 -7.06
C ASN A 347 27.38 -10.50 -8.53
N ASN A 348 26.49 -9.86 -9.28
CA ASN A 348 26.27 -10.18 -10.69
C ASN A 348 25.85 -8.94 -11.50
N HIS A 349 26.71 -8.50 -12.42
CA HIS A 349 26.45 -7.35 -13.29
C HIS A 349 25.18 -7.51 -14.14
N LEU A 350 24.84 -8.73 -14.54
CA LEU A 350 23.61 -9.02 -15.28
C LEU A 350 22.37 -8.71 -14.43
N TYR A 351 22.38 -9.13 -13.16
CA TYR A 351 21.29 -8.83 -12.22
C TYR A 351 21.26 -7.34 -11.84
N THR A 352 22.42 -6.68 -11.75
CA THR A 352 22.45 -5.21 -11.62
C THR A 352 21.66 -4.54 -12.75
N LEU A 353 21.90 -4.96 -14.00
CA LEU A 353 21.27 -4.33 -15.16
C LEU A 353 19.79 -4.71 -15.30
N ALA A 354 19.49 -6.01 -15.32
CA ALA A 354 18.20 -6.56 -15.73
C ALA A 354 17.36 -7.15 -14.57
N GLY A 355 17.95 -7.33 -13.40
CA GLY A 355 17.33 -8.00 -12.26
C GLY A 355 17.28 -9.52 -12.40
N SER A 356 16.74 -10.19 -11.38
CA SER A 356 16.61 -11.65 -11.30
C SER A 356 15.45 -12.24 -12.11
N GLY A 357 14.49 -11.41 -12.51
CA GLY A 357 13.18 -11.83 -13.00
C GLY A 357 12.09 -11.50 -12.00
N ALA A 358 10.86 -11.33 -12.49
CA ALA A 358 9.74 -11.02 -11.61
C ALA A 358 9.38 -12.21 -10.70
N GLY A 359 9.05 -11.93 -9.44
CA GLY A 359 8.58 -12.96 -8.52
C GLY A 359 9.67 -13.86 -7.92
N THR A 360 10.95 -13.48 -8.00
CA THR A 360 12.08 -14.33 -7.57
C THR A 360 12.91 -13.76 -6.41
N PHE A 361 12.70 -12.49 -6.02
CA PHE A 361 13.55 -11.87 -4.99
C PHE A 361 12.79 -10.99 -3.98
N SER A 362 11.98 -10.02 -4.40
CA SER A 362 11.33 -9.07 -3.49
C SER A 362 9.97 -8.64 -4.04
N SER A 363 8.95 -9.45 -3.80
CA SER A 363 7.57 -9.15 -4.23
C SER A 363 6.55 -9.91 -3.37
N LYS A 364 5.29 -9.44 -3.39
CA LYS A 364 4.16 -10.21 -2.85
C LYS A 364 3.98 -11.47 -3.69
N LEU A 365 4.26 -11.41 -4.99
CA LEU A 365 4.29 -12.57 -5.87
C LEU A 365 5.28 -13.64 -5.41
N ALA A 366 6.53 -13.28 -5.11
CA ALA A 366 7.54 -14.21 -4.60
C ALA A 366 7.08 -14.88 -3.30
N ALA A 367 6.53 -14.11 -2.37
CA ALA A 367 6.00 -14.63 -1.11
C ALA A 367 4.80 -15.59 -1.33
N ASN A 368 3.87 -15.23 -2.22
CA ASN A 368 2.70 -16.04 -2.52
C ASN A 368 3.05 -17.38 -3.20
N LEU A 369 3.98 -17.36 -4.14
CA LEU A 369 4.38 -18.55 -4.90
C LEU A 369 5.36 -19.45 -4.14
N SER A 370 6.24 -18.88 -3.31
CA SER A 370 7.11 -19.67 -2.40
C SER A 370 6.29 -20.41 -1.34
N GLY A 371 5.13 -19.86 -0.96
CA GLY A 371 4.26 -20.44 0.05
C GLY A 371 4.66 -20.11 1.48
N ILE A 372 5.47 -19.07 1.67
CA ILE A 372 5.82 -18.57 3.00
C ILE A 372 4.58 -18.17 3.81
N TYR A 373 3.56 -17.59 3.15
CA TYR A 373 2.27 -17.26 3.77
C TYR A 373 1.26 -18.42 3.73
N GLY A 374 1.73 -19.65 3.48
CA GLY A 374 0.89 -20.83 3.34
C GLY A 374 0.28 -21.01 1.94
N PRO A 375 -0.72 -21.89 1.81
CA PRO A 375 -1.25 -22.27 0.51
C PRO A 375 -2.06 -21.16 -0.16
N THR A 376 -1.63 -20.75 -1.35
CA THR A 376 -2.33 -19.82 -2.23
C THR A 376 -2.81 -20.54 -3.50
N ILE A 377 -3.74 -19.95 -4.25
CA ILE A 377 -4.14 -20.51 -5.56
C ILE A 377 -2.93 -20.60 -6.48
N LEU A 378 -2.04 -19.60 -6.42
CA LEU A 378 -0.84 -19.53 -7.24
C LEU A 378 0.10 -20.70 -6.90
N ASN A 379 0.51 -20.88 -5.64
CA ASN A 379 1.47 -21.94 -5.29
C ASN A 379 0.91 -23.37 -5.33
N LYS A 380 -0.42 -23.53 -5.27
CA LYS A 380 -1.09 -24.83 -5.40
C LYS A 380 -1.22 -25.30 -6.85
N LYS A 381 -1.32 -24.37 -7.80
CA LYS A 381 -1.68 -24.68 -9.19
C LYS A 381 -0.57 -24.39 -10.19
N LEU A 382 0.40 -23.53 -9.85
CA LEU A 382 1.46 -23.13 -10.75
C LEU A 382 2.79 -23.82 -10.40
N PRO A 383 3.64 -24.10 -11.39
CA PRO A 383 5.00 -24.57 -11.15
C PRO A 383 5.79 -23.59 -10.29
N LYS A 384 6.53 -24.12 -9.31
CA LYS A 384 7.39 -23.33 -8.41
C LYS A 384 8.76 -23.09 -9.07
N PRO A 385 9.24 -21.85 -9.19
CA PRO A 385 10.62 -21.58 -9.57
C PRO A 385 11.58 -21.96 -8.43
N ASP A 386 12.87 -21.85 -8.70
CA ASP A 386 13.89 -21.93 -7.65
C ASP A 386 13.82 -20.68 -6.78
N TYR A 387 13.51 -20.88 -5.49
CA TYR A 387 13.39 -19.81 -4.49
C TYR A 387 14.61 -19.71 -3.58
N ASP A 388 15.73 -20.39 -3.88
CA ASP A 388 16.93 -20.35 -3.05
C ASP A 388 17.41 -18.91 -2.78
N VAL A 389 17.45 -18.07 -3.82
CA VAL A 389 17.84 -16.67 -3.68
C VAL A 389 16.83 -15.88 -2.83
N TYR A 390 15.53 -16.12 -2.99
CA TYR A 390 14.50 -15.49 -2.16
C TYR A 390 14.65 -15.88 -0.69
N TYR A 391 14.74 -17.18 -0.40
CA TYR A 391 14.84 -17.70 0.97
C TYR A 391 16.13 -17.27 1.66
N LYS A 392 17.27 -17.22 0.95
CA LYS A 392 18.55 -16.72 1.50
C LYS A 392 18.55 -15.22 1.80
N ASN A 393 17.60 -14.46 1.25
CA ASN A 393 17.52 -13.01 1.40
C ASN A 393 16.21 -12.58 2.08
N HIS A 394 15.26 -12.05 1.33
CA HIS A 394 14.05 -11.43 1.87
C HIS A 394 13.10 -12.44 2.53
N GLY A 395 13.08 -13.68 2.03
CA GLY A 395 12.36 -14.79 2.64
C GLY A 395 12.86 -15.07 4.06
N ALA A 396 14.18 -15.10 4.29
CA ALA A 396 14.74 -15.27 5.63
C ALA A 396 14.31 -14.16 6.60
N ILE A 397 14.23 -12.90 6.16
CA ILE A 397 13.72 -11.81 7.00
C ILE A 397 12.28 -12.09 7.43
N ILE A 398 11.42 -12.50 6.48
CA ILE A 398 10.01 -12.79 6.78
C ILE A 398 9.89 -13.99 7.75
N THR A 399 10.56 -15.10 7.46
CA THR A 399 10.52 -16.29 8.34
C THR A 399 11.08 -16.00 9.73
N SER A 400 12.18 -15.24 9.82
CA SER A 400 12.72 -14.81 11.12
C SER A 400 11.73 -13.91 11.87
N LEU A 401 11.04 -13.00 11.17
CA LEU A 401 10.03 -12.17 11.83
C LEU A 401 8.85 -12.99 12.34
N GLU A 402 8.33 -13.92 11.54
CA GLU A 402 7.19 -14.77 11.94
C GLU A 402 7.48 -15.64 13.18
N SER A 403 8.75 -15.96 13.43
CA SER A 403 9.18 -16.66 14.66
C SER A 403 9.31 -15.75 15.90
N LEU A 404 9.29 -14.43 15.72
CA LEU A 404 9.48 -13.46 16.81
C LEU A 404 8.15 -13.02 17.42
N PRO A 405 8.17 -12.44 18.64
CA PRO A 405 6.99 -11.82 19.22
C PRO A 405 6.42 -10.70 18.33
N ILE A 406 5.11 -10.49 18.40
CA ILE A 406 4.39 -9.54 17.54
C ILE A 406 4.91 -8.09 17.60
N GLY A 407 5.57 -7.71 18.70
CA GLY A 407 6.24 -6.40 18.82
C GLY A 407 7.34 -6.16 17.77
N TYR A 408 7.86 -7.23 17.16
CA TYR A 408 8.81 -7.17 16.04
C TYR A 408 8.12 -7.06 14.67
N HIS A 409 6.82 -7.31 14.57
CA HIS A 409 6.06 -7.32 13.31
C HIS A 409 5.70 -5.90 12.81
N SER A 410 6.52 -4.91 13.13
CA SER A 410 6.39 -3.58 12.53
C SER A 410 6.67 -3.65 11.02
N VAL A 411 5.91 -2.91 10.21
CA VAL A 411 6.14 -2.77 8.75
C VAL A 411 7.57 -2.30 8.40
N ASN A 412 8.26 -1.66 9.34
CA ASN A 412 9.66 -1.24 9.19
C ASN A 412 10.65 -2.41 9.24
N ASN A 413 10.24 -3.58 9.74
CA ASN A 413 11.06 -4.77 9.76
C ASN A 413 10.78 -5.69 8.56
N PHE A 414 9.59 -5.63 7.96
CA PHE A 414 9.32 -6.40 6.75
C PHE A 414 10.16 -5.91 5.56
N PRO A 415 10.60 -6.80 4.66
CA PRO A 415 11.45 -6.43 3.53
C PRO A 415 10.71 -5.66 2.42
N ASN A 416 9.37 -5.66 2.48
CA ASN A 416 8.46 -5.17 1.44
C ASN A 416 8.76 -3.75 0.98
N SER A 417 9.12 -3.55 -0.28
CA SER A 417 9.37 -2.23 -0.87
C SER A 417 9.28 -2.30 -2.38
N VAL A 418 8.57 -1.37 -3.01
CA VAL A 418 8.56 -1.21 -4.47
C VAL A 418 9.98 -0.96 -4.99
N TYR A 419 10.82 -0.25 -4.23
CA TYR A 419 12.20 0.01 -4.65
C TYR A 419 13.04 -1.27 -4.67
N ASN A 420 12.92 -2.11 -3.64
CA ASN A 420 13.57 -3.42 -3.64
C ASN A 420 13.03 -4.29 -4.77
N GLN A 421 11.73 -4.30 -5.00
CA GLN A 421 11.12 -5.02 -6.10
C GLN A 421 11.70 -4.60 -7.45
N LEU A 422 11.64 -3.29 -7.77
CA LEU A 422 12.14 -2.76 -9.04
C LEU A 422 13.62 -3.07 -9.23
N LEU A 423 14.45 -2.86 -8.21
CA LEU A 423 15.89 -3.09 -8.31
C LEU A 423 16.26 -4.57 -8.40
N SER A 424 15.71 -5.42 -7.53
CA SER A 424 16.11 -6.83 -7.46
C SER A 424 15.49 -7.71 -8.55
N GLU A 425 14.26 -7.41 -8.97
CA GLU A 425 13.53 -8.23 -9.96
C GLU A 425 13.69 -7.66 -11.38
N TYR A 426 13.72 -6.33 -11.54
CA TYR A 426 13.78 -5.65 -12.84
C TYR A 426 15.10 -4.90 -13.11
N GLY A 427 16.02 -4.86 -12.14
CA GLY A 427 17.32 -4.22 -12.28
C GLY A 427 17.26 -2.70 -12.40
N LEU A 428 18.38 -2.10 -12.78
CA LEU A 428 18.46 -0.68 -13.12
C LEU A 428 17.53 -0.32 -14.28
N VAL A 429 17.30 -1.23 -15.23
CA VAL A 429 16.36 -1.01 -16.33
C VAL A 429 14.94 -0.77 -15.82
N GLY A 430 14.44 -1.62 -14.91
CA GLY A 430 13.12 -1.43 -14.31
C GLY A 430 12.99 -0.13 -13.51
N LEU A 431 14.04 0.22 -12.75
CA LEU A 431 14.07 1.49 -12.01
C LEU A 431 14.02 2.69 -12.97
N VAL A 432 14.81 2.70 -14.04
CA VAL A 432 14.78 3.77 -15.06
C VAL A 432 13.40 3.86 -15.71
N VAL A 433 12.79 2.72 -16.03
CA VAL A 433 11.44 2.69 -16.63
C VAL A 433 10.39 3.26 -15.68
N PHE A 434 10.49 2.97 -14.39
CA PHE A 434 9.66 3.60 -13.36
C PHE A 434 9.88 5.13 -13.30
N LEU A 435 11.13 5.60 -13.21
CA LEU A 435 11.42 7.03 -13.13
C LEU A 435 10.92 7.80 -14.37
N VAL A 436 11.17 7.27 -15.57
CA VAL A 436 10.91 7.94 -16.85
C VAL A 436 9.45 7.79 -17.32
N PHE A 437 8.82 6.64 -17.13
CA PHE A 437 7.49 6.39 -17.68
C PHE A 437 6.36 6.43 -16.65
N TYR A 438 6.67 6.33 -15.35
CA TYR A 438 5.69 6.49 -14.28
C TYR A 438 5.84 7.83 -13.57
N LEU A 439 6.98 8.11 -12.92
CA LEU A 439 7.12 9.36 -12.14
C LEU A 439 7.13 10.61 -13.01
N TRP A 440 7.93 10.63 -14.07
CA TRP A 440 7.97 11.76 -15.00
C TRP A 440 6.62 12.02 -15.66
N PHE A 441 5.80 10.99 -15.90
CA PHE A 441 4.45 11.15 -16.44
C PHE A 441 3.60 12.09 -15.57
N PHE A 442 3.69 11.95 -14.25
CA PHE A 442 3.01 12.80 -13.27
C PHE A 442 3.72 14.13 -13.05
N ILE A 443 5.05 14.12 -12.85
CA ILE A 443 5.85 15.31 -12.51
C ILE A 443 5.86 16.34 -13.65
N ARG A 444 5.88 15.92 -14.93
CA ARG A 444 5.89 16.86 -16.06
C ARG A 444 4.65 17.76 -16.12
N LYS A 445 3.61 17.48 -15.32
CA LYS A 445 2.40 18.28 -15.19
C LYS A 445 2.34 19.09 -13.88
N TYR A 446 3.44 19.21 -13.12
CA TYR A 446 3.47 19.82 -11.79
C TYR A 446 2.81 21.21 -11.68
N LYS A 447 2.95 22.06 -12.72
CA LYS A 447 2.35 23.40 -12.75
C LYS A 447 0.82 23.40 -12.67
N LYS A 448 0.20 22.27 -13.03
CA LYS A 448 -1.26 22.07 -13.06
C LYS A 448 -1.79 21.38 -11.80
N LEU A 449 -0.89 20.93 -10.92
CA LEU A 449 -1.26 20.14 -9.76
C LEU A 449 -1.57 21.03 -8.57
N SER A 450 -2.56 20.65 -7.78
CA SER A 450 -2.88 21.27 -6.51
C SER A 450 -2.54 20.33 -5.36
N PHE A 451 -3.50 19.53 -4.89
CA PHE A 451 -3.27 18.57 -3.82
C PHE A 451 -2.39 17.40 -4.27
N SER A 452 -2.35 17.07 -5.57
CA SER A 452 -1.52 15.96 -6.08
C SER A 452 -0.02 16.20 -5.90
N LEU A 453 0.40 17.47 -5.72
CA LEU A 453 1.76 17.82 -5.38
C LEU A 453 2.18 17.25 -4.01
N PHE A 454 1.24 17.07 -3.08
CA PHE A 454 1.48 16.42 -1.79
C PHE A 454 1.31 14.90 -1.88
N LEU A 455 0.39 14.41 -2.72
CA LEU A 455 0.16 12.97 -2.86
C LEU A 455 1.36 12.24 -3.46
N LEU A 456 2.06 12.85 -4.41
CA LEU A 456 3.21 12.22 -5.06
C LEU A 456 4.36 11.89 -4.08
N PRO A 457 4.90 12.83 -3.28
CA PRO A 457 5.94 12.51 -2.31
C PRO A 457 5.44 11.54 -1.23
N LEU A 458 4.17 11.62 -0.83
CA LEU A 458 3.57 10.62 0.06
C LEU A 458 3.63 9.21 -0.52
N LEU A 459 3.19 9.03 -1.77
CA LEU A 459 3.25 7.75 -2.45
C LEU A 459 4.68 7.21 -2.52
N LEU A 460 5.65 8.06 -2.85
CA LEU A 460 7.07 7.69 -2.89
C LEU A 460 7.60 7.23 -1.53
N ILE A 461 7.14 7.84 -0.43
CA ILE A 461 7.45 7.37 0.92
C ILE A 461 6.80 6.00 1.15
N TYR A 462 5.51 5.83 0.81
CA TYR A 462 4.80 4.57 1.01
C TYR A 462 5.32 3.40 0.15
N PHE A 463 5.93 3.68 -1.00
CA PHE A 463 6.67 2.70 -1.79
C PHE A 463 7.82 2.03 -1.03
N ASN A 464 8.34 2.63 0.06
CA ASN A 464 9.32 1.97 0.93
C ASN A 464 8.72 0.86 1.81
N TYR A 465 7.41 0.83 2.02
CA TYR A 465 6.80 0.02 3.07
C TYR A 465 5.96 -1.16 2.56
N ALA A 466 5.56 -1.16 1.29
CA ALA A 466 4.72 -2.21 0.73
C ALA A 466 4.92 -2.37 -0.79
N TYR A 467 4.49 -3.51 -1.34
CA TYR A 467 4.46 -3.79 -2.78
C TYR A 467 3.21 -3.19 -3.44
N LEU A 468 3.07 -1.86 -3.39
CA LEU A 468 1.81 -1.16 -3.68
C LEU A 468 1.27 -1.33 -5.11
N PHE A 469 2.13 -1.70 -6.08
CA PHE A 469 1.66 -2.01 -7.44
C PHE A 469 0.95 -3.36 -7.53
N GLU A 470 1.43 -4.39 -6.81
CA GLU A 470 0.85 -5.74 -6.84
C GLU A 470 -0.46 -5.84 -6.05
N THR A 471 -0.70 -4.88 -5.16
CA THR A 471 -1.93 -4.85 -4.38
C THR A 471 -3.08 -4.23 -5.17
N LEU A 472 -2.87 -3.42 -6.21
CA LEU A 472 -3.96 -2.75 -6.94
C LEU A 472 -4.93 -1.94 -6.04
N ASP A 473 -4.49 -1.53 -4.84
CA ASP A 473 -5.32 -0.79 -3.89
C ASP A 473 -4.89 0.68 -3.85
N VAL A 474 -3.81 0.98 -3.12
CA VAL A 474 -3.34 2.35 -2.85
C VAL A 474 -3.02 3.14 -4.12
N VAL A 475 -2.35 2.52 -5.09
CA VAL A 475 -1.95 3.17 -6.35
C VAL A 475 -3.17 3.58 -7.16
N VAL A 476 -4.24 2.78 -7.15
CA VAL A 476 -5.47 3.06 -7.90
C VAL A 476 -6.15 4.32 -7.37
N PHE A 477 -6.22 4.47 -6.04
CA PHE A 477 -6.72 5.70 -5.42
C PHE A 477 -5.83 6.89 -5.74
N PHE A 478 -4.50 6.75 -5.62
CA PHE A 478 -3.57 7.81 -5.99
C PHE A 478 -3.80 8.30 -7.44
N GLU A 479 -3.85 7.39 -8.41
CA GLU A 479 -3.99 7.72 -9.83
C GLU A 479 -5.34 8.37 -10.14
N LEU A 480 -6.44 7.83 -9.57
CA LEU A 480 -7.77 8.40 -9.73
C LEU A 480 -7.83 9.84 -9.21
N LEU A 481 -7.26 10.08 -8.02
CA LEU A 481 -7.20 11.41 -7.42
C LEU A 481 -6.32 12.35 -8.24
N PHE A 482 -5.18 11.86 -8.72
CA PHE A 482 -4.30 12.63 -9.61
C PHE A 482 -5.02 13.06 -10.89
N PHE A 483 -5.78 12.17 -11.53
CA PHE A 483 -6.57 12.52 -12.71
C PHE A 483 -7.69 13.51 -12.41
N CYS A 484 -8.34 13.42 -11.24
CA CYS A 484 -9.30 14.43 -10.80
C CYS A 484 -8.68 15.82 -10.71
N ASP A 485 -7.44 15.92 -10.22
CA ASP A 485 -6.70 17.18 -10.10
C ASP A 485 -6.38 17.75 -11.50
N LEU A 486 -5.81 16.91 -12.36
CA LEU A 486 -5.45 17.30 -13.73
C LEU A 486 -6.65 17.78 -14.57
N TYR A 487 -7.83 17.16 -14.40
CA TYR A 487 -8.99 17.50 -15.21
C TYR A 487 -9.66 18.82 -14.79
N LYS A 488 -9.50 19.23 -13.52
CA LYS A 488 -10.13 20.44 -12.97
C LYS A 488 -9.77 21.70 -13.75
N GLU A 489 -8.49 21.85 -14.10
CA GLU A 489 -7.97 23.05 -14.78
C GLU A 489 -8.49 23.17 -16.22
N LYS A 490 -8.82 22.06 -16.88
CA LYS A 490 -9.34 22.11 -18.26
C LYS A 490 -10.68 22.86 -18.33
N LEU A 491 -11.49 22.78 -17.27
CA LEU A 491 -12.77 23.48 -17.16
C LEU A 491 -12.65 24.93 -16.69
N GLU A 492 -11.48 25.38 -16.23
CA GLU A 492 -11.24 26.78 -15.84
C GLU A 492 -10.63 27.60 -17.00
N VAL A 493 -10.18 26.93 -18.08
CA VAL A 493 -9.55 27.54 -19.27
C VAL A 493 -10.48 27.53 -20.50
N GLU A 494 -11.40 26.57 -20.60
CA GLU A 494 -12.53 26.56 -21.54
C GLU A 494 -13.69 27.37 -20.97
#